data_AF-A0A2C5YT78-F1
#
_entry.id   AF-A0A2C5YT78-F1
#
_cell.length_a   1.000
_cell.length_b   1.000
_cell.length_c   1.000
_cell.angle_alpha   90.00
_cell.angle_beta   90.00
_cell.angle_gamma   90.00
#
_symmetry.space_group_name_H-M   'P 1'
#
loop_
_entity.id
_entity.type
_entity.pdbx_description
1 polymer ?
#
loop_
_entity_poly.entity_id
_entity_poly.type
_entity_poly.pdbx_seq_one_letter_code
_entity_poly.pdbx_strand_id
1 'polypeptide(L)'
;MSVVSVNGKQPAGKEVVLSVKADGEIRNIELVSCGGDKHAKTQDNYPFNYICRLGSDFEIQNLTLSLSRLSGSQSPAPPSSGRKAANGEVPYYQTIFDQHENDTPVLSFRYPRQAVATITKENKNGGQYYFEYAEHCFLGDEISLQYPNHNSYKALYKKLDLGNGLNLTYGQVSALAGDFYGTSTPISDGSTPEIQINRFIKAFYSLAGPGSGVNKQPAEANKILKLLQAEVDALTEAEKHGEDTAYIYSKLPTINTALELATVGRGWNYPSYAILAFKNWDHFGEDARAAYNAGHTAALRYAMESDSKLDLAYAMNAFADHFLQDSFSAGHLRTPRRGLHGAVVVANAADWCAKKMHDEDCAIGLKVTNKKGDKTWTAYGDKNLLQPANRDNLDQCSKAVQQSASEVWAAWSDKKMPAEFLAWDYAPTLASARAQQELAPLFTDKFHCRKHIEKRSEHEWVGGRSYIAILYDCNKSGLWDYPIKMT
;
A
#
# COMPACT_ATOMS: atom_id res chain seq x y z
N MET A 1 -21.57 -29.55 2.90
CA MET A 1 -21.85 -29.26 4.33
C MET A 1 -23.02 -28.29 4.40
N SER A 2 -23.96 -28.46 5.34
CA SER A 2 -25.09 -27.53 5.50
C SER A 2 -24.82 -26.64 6.71
N VAL A 3 -24.59 -25.34 6.50
CA VAL A 3 -24.38 -24.38 7.58
C VAL A 3 -25.67 -23.58 7.76
N VAL A 4 -26.31 -23.72 8.91
CA VAL A 4 -27.52 -22.96 9.27
C VAL A 4 -27.07 -21.77 10.12
N SER A 5 -27.26 -20.55 9.61
CA SER A 5 -27.07 -19.33 10.41
C SER A 5 -28.38 -19.00 11.12
N VAL A 6 -28.40 -19.18 12.45
CA VAL A 6 -29.49 -18.69 13.30
C VAL A 6 -29.02 -17.37 13.91
N ASN A 7 -29.41 -16.25 13.28
CA ASN A 7 -29.16 -14.94 13.84
C ASN A 7 -30.13 -14.71 15.02
N GLY A 8 -29.61 -14.65 16.25
CA GLY A 8 -30.37 -14.74 17.51
C GLY A 8 -31.36 -13.61 17.84
N LYS A 9 -31.87 -12.85 16.86
CA LYS A 9 -32.85 -11.77 17.06
C LYS A 9 -33.88 -11.58 15.93
N GLN A 10 -34.17 -12.58 15.09
CA GLN A 10 -35.23 -12.47 14.08
C GLN A 10 -36.35 -13.53 14.23
N PRO A 11 -37.59 -13.25 13.77
CA PRO A 11 -38.73 -14.15 13.95
C PRO A 11 -38.50 -15.50 13.26
N ALA A 12 -39.01 -16.57 13.88
CA ALA A 12 -39.04 -17.91 13.28
C ALA A 12 -39.69 -17.86 11.89
N GLY A 13 -38.99 -18.36 10.87
CA GLY A 13 -39.46 -18.40 9.47
C GLY A 13 -38.61 -17.67 8.43
N LYS A 14 -37.43 -17.13 8.80
CA LYS A 14 -36.47 -16.50 7.87
C LYS A 14 -35.07 -17.13 7.90
N GLU A 15 -35.00 -18.45 8.07
CA GLU A 15 -33.73 -19.16 8.00
C GLU A 15 -33.30 -19.33 6.53
N VAL A 16 -32.07 -18.88 6.26
CA VAL A 16 -31.41 -19.02 4.97
C VAL A 16 -30.38 -20.13 5.10
N VAL A 17 -30.46 -21.11 4.20
CA VAL A 17 -29.51 -22.23 4.15
C VAL A 17 -28.52 -21.95 3.04
N LEU A 18 -27.25 -21.90 3.42
CA LEU A 18 -26.15 -21.98 2.47
C LEU A 18 -25.79 -23.45 2.28
N SER A 19 -25.99 -23.96 1.07
CA SER A 19 -25.47 -25.25 0.63
C SER A 19 -24.16 -25.04 -0.11
N VAL A 20 -23.12 -25.73 0.35
CA VAL A 20 -21.80 -25.72 -0.28
C VAL A 20 -21.43 -27.12 -0.73
N LYS A 21 -21.08 -27.25 -2.02
CA LYS A 21 -20.53 -28.45 -2.62
C LYS A 21 -19.15 -28.12 -3.20
N ALA A 22 -18.14 -28.89 -2.81
CA ALA A 22 -16.81 -28.83 -3.38
C ALA A 22 -16.26 -30.24 -3.58
N ASP A 23 -15.25 -30.37 -4.44
CA ASP A 23 -14.48 -31.60 -4.68
C ASP A 23 -13.28 -31.78 -3.74
N GLY A 24 -13.07 -30.83 -2.82
CA GLY A 24 -12.04 -30.87 -1.77
C GLY A 24 -12.59 -30.66 -0.34
N GLU A 25 -11.71 -30.77 0.65
CA GLU A 25 -12.06 -30.56 2.05
C GLU A 25 -12.25 -29.06 2.33
N ILE A 26 -13.41 -28.66 2.85
CA ILE A 26 -13.70 -27.25 3.16
C ILE A 26 -13.61 -27.01 4.66
N ARG A 27 -12.72 -26.10 5.07
CA ARG A 27 -12.56 -25.63 6.46
C ARG A 27 -12.86 -24.13 6.50
N ASN A 28 -13.62 -23.66 7.49
CA ASN A 28 -13.91 -22.23 7.71
C ASN A 28 -14.72 -21.54 6.60
N ILE A 29 -15.99 -21.93 6.41
CA ILE A 29 -16.98 -21.15 5.65
C ILE A 29 -17.70 -20.21 6.60
N GLU A 30 -17.66 -18.90 6.32
CA GLU A 30 -18.43 -17.90 7.07
C GLU A 30 -19.46 -17.21 6.16
N LEU A 31 -20.71 -17.16 6.61
CA LEU A 31 -21.77 -16.36 5.99
C LEU A 31 -21.94 -15.06 6.77
N VAL A 32 -21.48 -13.95 6.19
CA VAL A 32 -21.55 -12.64 6.85
C VAL A 32 -22.74 -11.84 6.29
N SER A 33 -23.65 -11.44 7.16
CA SER A 33 -24.74 -10.50 6.83
C SER A 33 -24.18 -9.09 6.74
N CYS A 34 -24.21 -8.46 5.56
CA CYS A 34 -23.85 -7.06 5.41
C CYS A 34 -25.08 -6.19 5.76
N GLY A 35 -24.97 -5.34 6.78
CA GLY A 35 -26.04 -4.43 7.18
C GLY A 35 -26.49 -3.56 5.99
N GLY A 36 -27.78 -3.60 5.68
CA GLY A 36 -28.37 -2.97 4.49
C GLY A 36 -28.34 -1.45 4.53
N ASP A 37 -28.04 -0.86 3.37
CA ASP A 37 -28.25 0.54 3.05
C ASP A 37 -29.76 0.85 3.13
N LYS A 38 -30.15 1.79 4.01
CA LYS A 38 -31.57 2.14 4.24
C LYS A 38 -32.23 2.82 3.04
N HIS A 39 -31.49 3.06 1.96
CA HIS A 39 -31.98 3.74 0.76
C HIS A 39 -32.11 2.85 -0.48
N ALA A 40 -31.76 1.56 -0.41
CA ALA A 40 -31.98 0.64 -1.51
C ALA A 40 -33.46 0.21 -1.56
N LYS A 41 -34.28 0.90 -2.36
CA LYS A 41 -35.55 0.36 -2.84
C LYS A 41 -35.24 -0.73 -3.88
N THR A 42 -34.86 -1.93 -3.42
CA THR A 42 -34.91 -3.12 -4.27
C THR A 42 -36.28 -3.76 -4.09
N GLN A 43 -37.01 -3.88 -5.19
CA GLN A 43 -38.23 -4.67 -5.28
C GLN A 43 -37.92 -6.10 -4.82
N ASP A 44 -38.69 -6.56 -3.84
CA ASP A 44 -38.95 -7.95 -3.45
C ASP A 44 -37.91 -8.98 -3.95
N ASN A 45 -36.90 -9.33 -3.13
CA ASN A 45 -36.65 -10.73 -2.78
C ASN A 45 -35.52 -11.02 -1.77
N TYR A 46 -34.58 -10.12 -1.51
CA TYR A 46 -33.57 -10.33 -0.46
C TYR A 46 -33.15 -8.98 0.16
N PRO A 47 -33.62 -8.61 1.37
CA PRO A 47 -33.29 -7.31 1.98
C PRO A 47 -31.85 -7.24 2.53
N PHE A 48 -31.03 -8.28 2.35
CA PHE A 48 -29.67 -8.35 2.86
C PHE A 48 -28.73 -8.87 1.77
N ASN A 49 -27.60 -8.19 1.61
CA ASN A 49 -26.46 -8.72 0.87
C ASN A 49 -25.68 -9.63 1.82
N TYR A 50 -25.41 -10.87 1.38
CA TYR A 50 -24.57 -11.81 2.13
C TYR A 50 -23.25 -11.96 1.40
N ILE A 51 -22.14 -11.94 2.15
CA ILE A 51 -20.82 -12.29 1.64
C ILE A 51 -20.45 -13.65 2.22
N CYS A 52 -20.12 -14.59 1.34
CA CYS A 52 -19.51 -15.88 1.72
C CYS A 52 -18.00 -15.70 1.70
N ARG A 53 -17.34 -16.02 2.82
CA ARG A 53 -15.86 -16.01 2.90
C ARG A 53 -15.33 -17.43 2.96
N LEU A 54 -14.24 -17.64 2.23
CA LEU A 54 -13.45 -18.85 2.18
C LEU A 54 -12.05 -18.48 2.70
N GLY A 55 -11.49 -19.29 3.60
CA GLY A 55 -10.08 -19.18 4.02
C GLY A 55 -9.07 -19.31 2.86
N SER A 56 -7.78 -19.07 3.12
CA SER A 56 -6.75 -19.02 2.09
C SER A 56 -6.20 -20.37 1.62
N ASP A 57 -6.63 -21.49 2.24
CA ASP A 57 -5.92 -22.76 2.15
C ASP A 57 -6.78 -23.84 1.47
N PHE A 58 -7.04 -23.69 0.17
CA PHE A 58 -7.84 -24.65 -0.58
C PHE A 58 -7.21 -25.03 -1.93
N GLU A 59 -7.13 -26.34 -2.18
CA GLU A 59 -7.07 -26.91 -3.53
C GLU A 59 -8.50 -27.35 -3.91
N ILE A 60 -9.35 -26.40 -4.29
CA ILE A 60 -10.71 -26.67 -4.78
C ILE A 60 -10.75 -26.32 -6.25
N GLN A 61 -11.02 -27.31 -7.10
CA GLN A 61 -11.16 -27.09 -8.55
C GLN A 61 -12.60 -26.74 -8.91
N ASN A 62 -13.58 -27.27 -8.17
CA ASN A 62 -14.99 -27.03 -8.41
C ASN A 62 -15.70 -26.62 -7.12
N LEU A 63 -16.22 -25.39 -7.07
CA LEU A 63 -17.03 -24.88 -5.96
C LEU A 63 -18.43 -24.49 -6.46
N THR A 64 -19.47 -25.00 -5.80
CA THR A 64 -20.85 -24.56 -6.01
C THR A 64 -21.45 -24.04 -4.72
N LEU A 65 -21.96 -22.80 -4.77
CA LEU A 65 -22.69 -22.15 -3.67
C LEU A 65 -24.17 -22.05 -4.05
N SER A 66 -25.06 -22.43 -3.14
CA SER A 66 -26.51 -22.27 -3.35
C SER A 66 -27.17 -21.74 -2.09
N LEU A 67 -28.05 -20.75 -2.26
CA LEU A 67 -28.79 -20.11 -1.18
C LEU A 67 -30.27 -20.48 -1.30
N SER A 68 -30.86 -21.03 -0.24
CA SER A 68 -32.27 -21.42 -0.23
C SER A 68 -32.98 -21.01 1.07
N ARG A 69 -34.31 -20.82 1.02
CA ARG A 69 -35.12 -20.59 2.23
C ARG A 69 -35.58 -21.93 2.80
N LEU A 70 -35.50 -22.09 4.12
CA LEU A 70 -36.21 -23.17 4.80
C LEU A 70 -37.71 -22.85 4.78
N SER A 71 -38.46 -23.48 3.87
CA SER A 71 -39.92 -23.51 3.97
C SER A 71 -40.26 -24.34 5.21
N GLY A 72 -40.87 -23.70 6.21
CA GLY A 72 -41.32 -24.38 7.42
C GLY A 72 -42.18 -25.60 7.07
N SER A 73 -41.87 -26.73 7.70
CA SER A 73 -42.66 -27.95 7.64
C SER A 73 -44.05 -27.71 8.25
N GLN A 74 -45.00 -27.25 7.44
CA GLN A 74 -46.40 -27.55 7.73
C GLN A 74 -46.68 -28.97 7.25
N SER A 75 -47.02 -29.84 8.21
CA SER A 75 -47.56 -31.17 7.92
C SER A 75 -48.75 -31.03 6.96
N PRO A 76 -48.84 -31.82 5.89
CA PRO A 76 -49.99 -31.75 5.01
C PRO A 76 -51.24 -32.24 5.76
N ALA A 77 -52.25 -31.37 5.88
CA ALA A 77 -53.60 -31.77 6.23
C ALA A 77 -54.12 -32.78 5.17
N PRO A 78 -54.99 -33.74 5.56
CA PRO A 78 -55.35 -34.85 4.70
C PRO A 78 -56.16 -34.35 3.48
N PRO A 79 -55.90 -34.88 2.28
CA PRO A 79 -56.60 -34.45 1.08
C PRO A 79 -58.04 -34.98 1.07
N SER A 80 -59.01 -34.07 1.08
CA SER A 80 -60.37 -34.36 0.66
C SER A 80 -60.37 -34.64 -0.85
N SER A 81 -60.62 -35.90 -1.19
CA SER A 81 -61.19 -36.41 -2.45
C SER A 81 -60.68 -35.83 -3.78
N GLY A 82 -59.79 -36.60 -4.43
CA GLY A 82 -60.08 -37.08 -5.78
C GLY A 82 -59.35 -36.42 -6.96
N ARG A 83 -58.09 -36.81 -7.21
CA ARG A 83 -57.61 -37.47 -8.46
C ARG A 83 -56.07 -37.40 -8.53
N LYS A 84 -55.50 -38.45 -9.12
CA LYS A 84 -54.08 -38.87 -9.07
C LYS A 84 -53.09 -37.81 -9.56
N ALA A 85 -51.95 -37.72 -8.86
CA ALA A 85 -50.78 -36.94 -9.21
C ALA A 85 -49.96 -37.61 -10.34
N ALA A 86 -49.43 -36.78 -11.24
CA ALA A 86 -48.25 -37.08 -12.05
C ALA A 86 -47.46 -35.77 -12.25
N ASN A 87 -46.24 -35.76 -11.72
CA ASN A 87 -45.07 -34.96 -12.09
C ASN A 87 -45.24 -33.43 -12.19
N GLY A 88 -45.10 -32.77 -11.03
CA GLY A 88 -44.81 -31.34 -10.97
C GLY A 88 -43.30 -31.10 -11.12
N GLU A 89 -42.88 -30.74 -12.33
CA GLU A 89 -41.61 -30.07 -12.57
C GLU A 89 -41.59 -28.73 -11.83
N VAL A 90 -40.53 -28.50 -11.05
CA VAL A 90 -40.20 -27.18 -10.48
C VAL A 90 -39.05 -26.62 -11.33
N PRO A 91 -39.06 -25.32 -11.70
CA PRO A 91 -38.16 -24.78 -12.71
C PRO A 91 -36.68 -24.96 -12.33
N TYR A 92 -35.94 -25.61 -13.22
CA TYR A 92 -34.49 -25.68 -13.21
C TYR A 92 -33.94 -24.29 -13.59
N TYR A 93 -33.51 -23.49 -12.62
CA TYR A 93 -32.71 -22.31 -12.90
C TYR A 93 -31.24 -22.73 -13.00
N GLN A 94 -30.84 -23.06 -14.23
CA GLN A 94 -29.45 -23.17 -14.62
C GLN A 94 -28.87 -21.76 -14.62
N THR A 95 -28.14 -21.37 -13.58
CA THR A 95 -27.18 -20.27 -13.72
C THR A 95 -25.98 -20.86 -14.44
N ILE A 96 -25.93 -20.63 -15.75
CA ILE A 96 -24.78 -20.93 -16.61
C ILE A 96 -23.59 -20.16 -16.02
N PHE A 97 -22.65 -20.86 -15.39
CA PHE A 97 -21.27 -20.42 -15.44
C PHE A 97 -20.82 -20.73 -16.86
N ASP A 98 -20.65 -19.70 -17.68
CA ASP A 98 -19.97 -19.90 -18.95
C ASP A 98 -18.54 -20.35 -18.60
N GLN A 99 -18.13 -21.46 -19.19
CA GLN A 99 -16.82 -22.02 -19.01
C GLN A 99 -15.78 -21.01 -19.53
N HIS A 100 -15.11 -20.32 -18.60
CA HIS A 100 -13.77 -19.82 -18.83
C HIS A 100 -12.82 -20.67 -17.98
N GLU A 101 -12.44 -21.82 -18.53
CA GLU A 101 -11.20 -22.48 -18.13
C GLU A 101 -10.05 -21.49 -18.41
N ASN A 102 -9.29 -21.16 -17.35
CA ASN A 102 -8.01 -20.42 -17.30
C ASN A 102 -7.95 -18.98 -16.76
N ASP A 103 -9.03 -18.39 -16.24
CA ASP A 103 -8.88 -17.07 -15.59
C ASP A 103 -8.56 -17.19 -14.10
N THR A 104 -7.41 -16.63 -13.72
CA THR A 104 -6.93 -16.51 -12.33
C THR A 104 -7.91 -15.63 -11.54
N PRO A 105 -8.23 -15.94 -10.26
CA PRO A 105 -9.22 -15.16 -9.52
C PRO A 105 -8.79 -13.69 -9.39
N VAL A 106 -9.57 -12.80 -10.01
CA VAL A 106 -9.42 -11.34 -9.90
C VAL A 106 -9.93 -10.91 -8.52
N LEU A 107 -9.02 -10.41 -7.68
CA LEU A 107 -9.34 -9.76 -6.41
C LEU A 107 -9.96 -8.39 -6.69
N SER A 108 -11.29 -8.28 -6.60
CA SER A 108 -11.94 -6.96 -6.73
C SER A 108 -11.83 -6.18 -5.41
N PHE A 109 -10.97 -5.15 -5.36
CA PHE A 109 -10.96 -4.16 -4.28
C PHE A 109 -12.11 -3.16 -4.48
N ARG A 110 -12.96 -2.97 -3.46
CA ARG A 110 -13.98 -1.89 -3.41
C ARG A 110 -13.63 -0.92 -2.29
N TYR A 111 -12.93 0.17 -2.62
CA TYR A 111 -12.92 1.36 -1.78
C TYR A 111 -14.31 2.06 -1.87
N PRO A 112 -14.91 2.49 -0.75
CA PRO A 112 -16.18 3.20 -0.79
C PRO A 112 -16.00 4.58 -1.43
N ARG A 113 -16.65 4.78 -2.58
CA ARG A 113 -16.72 6.05 -3.34
C ARG A 113 -17.10 7.22 -2.45
N GLN A 114 -16.30 8.30 -2.46
CA GLN A 114 -16.78 9.65 -2.16
C GLN A 114 -16.36 10.63 -3.25
N ALA A 115 -17.38 11.21 -3.89
CA ALA A 115 -17.40 12.33 -4.84
C ALA A 115 -16.06 12.94 -5.27
N VAL A 116 -15.72 12.70 -6.54
CA VAL A 116 -14.68 13.36 -7.32
C VAL A 116 -14.98 14.87 -7.39
N ALA A 117 -14.09 15.69 -6.84
CA ALA A 117 -14.10 17.13 -7.09
C ALA A 117 -13.48 17.41 -8.47
N THR A 118 -14.12 18.26 -9.26
CA THR A 118 -13.65 18.68 -10.57
C THR A 118 -12.37 19.53 -10.42
N ILE A 119 -11.23 19.04 -10.92
CA ILE A 119 -9.94 19.75 -10.85
C ILE A 119 -9.57 20.27 -12.25
N THR A 120 -9.21 21.55 -12.30
CA THR A 120 -8.96 22.34 -13.52
C THR A 120 -7.53 22.21 -14.08
N LYS A 121 -7.45 22.41 -15.39
CA LYS A 121 -6.34 22.42 -16.37
C LYS A 121 -4.88 22.52 -15.90
N GLU A 122 -4.09 21.70 -16.60
CA GLU A 122 -2.63 21.54 -16.64
C GLU A 122 -1.80 22.82 -16.73
N ASN A 123 -0.60 22.75 -16.15
CA ASN A 123 0.57 23.47 -16.65
C ASN A 123 1.70 22.48 -16.90
N LYS A 124 2.10 22.34 -18.17
CA LYS A 124 3.25 21.53 -18.61
C LYS A 124 4.53 22.31 -18.32
N ASN A 125 5.16 22.09 -17.17
CA ASN A 125 6.57 22.44 -16.93
C ASN A 125 7.06 21.75 -15.63
N GLY A 126 8.11 20.94 -15.75
CA GLY A 126 8.87 20.36 -14.64
C GLY A 126 8.30 19.03 -14.12
N GLY A 127 9.09 17.96 -14.19
CA GLY A 127 8.70 16.64 -13.66
C GLY A 127 8.51 16.73 -12.16
N GLN A 128 7.29 16.56 -11.66
CA GLN A 128 6.92 16.84 -10.27
C GLN A 128 7.14 15.64 -9.34
N TYR A 129 7.43 15.89 -8.06
CA TYR A 129 7.41 14.86 -7.02
C TYR A 129 5.97 14.35 -6.87
N TYR A 130 5.75 13.11 -7.25
CA TYR A 130 4.59 12.33 -6.82
C TYR A 130 5.07 11.54 -5.62
N PHE A 131 4.27 11.52 -4.57
CA PHE A 131 4.45 10.54 -3.52
C PHE A 131 3.47 9.42 -3.85
N GLU A 132 3.96 8.20 -3.95
CA GLU A 132 3.21 7.05 -4.45
C GLU A 132 2.28 6.51 -3.36
N TYR A 133 1.38 7.37 -2.87
CA TYR A 133 0.47 7.11 -1.76
C TYR A 133 -0.29 5.80 -1.98
N ALA A 134 -0.82 5.58 -3.19
CA ALA A 134 -1.60 4.37 -3.46
C ALA A 134 -0.76 3.09 -3.35
N GLU A 135 0.51 3.10 -3.77
CA GLU A 135 1.42 1.96 -3.69
C GLU A 135 1.75 1.62 -2.22
N HIS A 136 2.08 2.62 -1.41
CA HIS A 136 2.31 2.44 0.02
C HIS A 136 1.05 1.95 0.76
N CYS A 137 -0.10 2.54 0.42
CA CYS A 137 -1.38 2.18 1.04
C CYS A 137 -1.75 0.74 0.71
N PHE A 138 -1.56 0.33 -0.55
CA PHE A 138 -1.78 -1.03 -1.00
C PHE A 138 -0.91 -2.03 -0.23
N LEU A 139 0.41 -1.84 -0.23
CA LEU A 139 1.37 -2.74 0.45
C LEU A 139 1.04 -2.92 1.93
N GLY A 140 0.72 -1.82 2.63
CA GLY A 140 0.36 -1.88 4.04
C GLY A 140 -1.02 -2.49 4.31
N ASP A 141 -1.99 -2.35 3.40
CA ASP A 141 -3.35 -2.86 3.58
C ASP A 141 -3.48 -4.36 3.25
N GLU A 142 -2.58 -4.90 2.43
CA GLU A 142 -2.59 -6.31 2.02
C GLU A 142 -2.15 -7.30 3.11
N ILE A 143 -1.41 -6.83 4.13
CA ILE A 143 -0.91 -7.71 5.20
C ILE A 143 -2.02 -8.15 6.16
N SER A 144 -1.72 -9.17 6.95
CA SER A 144 -2.56 -9.65 8.04
C SER A 144 -1.96 -9.23 9.39
N LEU A 145 -2.77 -8.62 10.24
CA LEU A 145 -2.43 -8.21 11.60
C LEU A 145 -2.94 -9.23 12.61
N GLN A 146 -2.08 -9.65 13.53
CA GLN A 146 -2.40 -10.62 14.58
C GLN A 146 -2.93 -9.91 15.83
N TYR A 147 -3.90 -10.52 16.49
CA TYR A 147 -4.54 -10.01 17.69
C TYR A 147 -4.77 -11.14 18.70
N PRO A 148 -5.00 -10.80 19.99
CA PRO A 148 -5.28 -11.80 21.03
C PRO A 148 -6.43 -12.75 20.66
N ASN A 149 -6.39 -13.94 21.24
CA ASN A 149 -7.34 -15.03 21.00
C ASN A 149 -7.29 -15.59 19.58
N HIS A 150 -6.10 -15.66 18.99
CA HIS A 150 -5.86 -16.18 17.62
C HIS A 150 -6.66 -15.44 16.54
N ASN A 151 -6.96 -14.17 16.77
CA ASN A 151 -7.60 -13.35 15.76
C ASN A 151 -6.55 -12.85 14.76
N SER A 152 -6.91 -12.86 13.49
CA SER A 152 -6.10 -12.28 12.41
C SER A 152 -7.02 -11.47 11.51
N TYR A 153 -6.63 -10.24 11.22
CA TYR A 153 -7.41 -9.33 10.38
C TYR A 153 -6.55 -8.85 9.23
N LYS A 154 -7.11 -8.82 8.01
CA LYS A 154 -6.50 -8.04 6.94
C LYS A 154 -6.44 -6.57 7.36
N ALA A 155 -5.26 -5.96 7.21
CA ALA A 155 -4.99 -4.60 7.64
C ALA A 155 -5.95 -3.59 7.00
N LEU A 156 -6.36 -3.83 5.74
CA LEU A 156 -7.41 -3.08 5.04
C LEU A 156 -8.70 -2.89 5.85
N TYR A 157 -9.09 -3.89 6.65
CA TYR A 157 -10.37 -3.88 7.38
C TYR A 157 -10.20 -3.57 8.87
N LYS A 158 -8.96 -3.41 9.35
CA LYS A 158 -8.68 -3.12 10.76
C LYS A 158 -8.16 -1.69 10.88
N LYS A 159 -9.03 -0.80 11.34
CA LYS A 159 -8.63 0.55 11.75
C LYS A 159 -7.86 0.47 13.07
N LEU A 160 -6.70 1.13 13.08
CA LEU A 160 -5.80 1.33 14.20
C LEU A 160 -6.17 2.65 14.87
N ASP A 161 -6.45 2.61 16.18
CA ASP A 161 -6.65 3.82 16.97
C ASP A 161 -5.27 4.44 17.32
N LEU A 162 -5.00 5.62 16.77
CA LEU A 162 -3.77 6.37 17.01
C LEU A 162 -3.80 7.17 18.33
N GLY A 163 -4.92 7.16 19.06
CA GLY A 163 -5.06 7.85 20.35
C GLY A 163 -5.31 9.36 20.27
N ASN A 164 -5.31 9.95 19.07
CA ASN A 164 -5.62 11.36 18.84
C ASN A 164 -6.92 11.59 18.04
N GLY A 165 -7.79 10.58 18.01
CA GLY A 165 -9.04 10.59 17.24
C GLY A 165 -8.91 10.10 15.79
N LEU A 166 -7.69 9.88 15.29
CA LEU A 166 -7.48 9.20 14.01
C LEU A 166 -7.67 7.69 14.16
N ASN A 167 -8.41 7.13 13.20
CA ASN A 167 -8.64 5.70 13.05
C ASN A 167 -8.31 5.33 11.60
N LEU A 168 -7.09 4.85 11.35
CA LEU A 168 -6.53 4.64 10.01
C LEU A 168 -6.19 3.17 9.80
N THR A 169 -6.20 2.67 8.56
CA THR A 169 -5.59 1.35 8.30
C THR A 169 -4.08 1.43 8.38
N TYR A 170 -3.43 0.28 8.44
CA TYR A 170 -1.98 0.17 8.36
C TYR A 170 -1.44 0.85 7.08
N GLY A 171 -2.04 0.57 5.92
CA GLY A 171 -1.67 1.20 4.66
C GLY A 171 -1.82 2.72 4.67
N GLN A 172 -2.92 3.24 5.22
CA GLN A 172 -3.12 4.68 5.33
C GLN A 172 -2.07 5.36 6.23
N VAL A 173 -1.61 4.72 7.30
CA VAL A 173 -0.53 5.26 8.14
C VAL A 173 0.80 5.24 7.39
N SER A 174 1.12 4.12 6.73
CA SER A 174 2.33 3.96 5.93
C SER A 174 2.42 4.98 4.79
N ALA A 175 1.33 5.19 4.06
CA ALA A 175 1.28 6.12 2.94
C ALA A 175 1.27 7.61 3.34
N LEU A 176 1.06 7.92 4.63
CA LEU A 176 1.12 9.27 5.17
C LEU A 176 2.49 9.60 5.79
N ALA A 177 3.23 8.59 6.20
CA ALA A 177 4.53 8.72 6.85
C ALA A 177 5.59 9.24 5.89
N GLY A 178 6.54 10.06 6.37
CA GLY A 178 7.65 10.60 5.58
C GLY A 178 7.22 11.72 4.61
N ASP A 179 6.20 11.46 3.81
CA ASP A 179 5.74 12.30 2.71
C ASP A 179 4.86 13.46 3.16
N PHE A 180 3.91 13.15 4.05
CA PHE A 180 2.93 14.11 4.56
C PHE A 180 3.14 14.45 6.02
N TYR A 181 3.79 13.57 6.76
CA TYR A 181 4.02 13.69 8.19
C TYR A 181 5.46 13.34 8.51
N GLY A 182 6.14 14.26 9.20
CA GLY A 182 7.55 14.19 9.52
C GLY A 182 7.99 15.42 10.29
N THR A 183 9.30 15.58 10.48
CA THR A 183 9.87 16.77 11.13
C THR A 183 10.90 17.44 10.25
N SER A 184 11.30 18.67 10.61
CA SER A 184 12.39 19.38 9.94
C SER A 184 13.77 18.73 10.14
N THR A 185 13.88 17.75 11.04
CA THR A 185 15.09 17.00 11.34
C THR A 185 14.95 15.56 10.87
N PRO A 186 15.62 15.18 9.77
CA PRO A 186 15.59 13.80 9.27
C PRO A 186 16.02 12.80 10.34
N ILE A 187 15.40 11.62 10.30
CA ILE A 187 15.56 10.53 11.25
C ILE A 187 17.00 10.01 11.18
N SER A 188 17.47 9.72 9.97
CA SER A 188 18.80 9.18 9.67
C SER A 188 19.95 10.06 10.18
N ASP A 189 19.75 11.38 10.25
CA ASP A 189 20.72 12.37 10.76
C ASP A 189 20.98 12.26 12.28
N GLY A 190 20.29 11.37 13.00
CA GLY A 190 20.63 11.08 14.39
C GLY A 190 22.02 10.44 14.49
N SER A 191 22.90 11.04 15.29
CA SER A 191 24.29 10.58 15.43
C SER A 191 24.45 9.24 16.16
N THR A 192 23.39 8.75 16.81
CA THR A 192 23.32 7.44 17.46
C THR A 192 21.97 6.79 17.20
N PRO A 193 21.84 5.45 17.31
CA PRO A 193 20.56 4.78 17.15
C PRO A 193 19.46 5.34 18.06
N GLU A 194 19.81 5.70 19.30
CA GLU A 194 18.84 6.28 20.25
C GLU A 194 18.37 7.68 19.81
N ILE A 195 19.24 8.49 19.21
CA ILE A 195 18.83 9.79 18.66
C ILE A 195 17.94 9.59 17.43
N GLN A 196 18.24 8.62 16.58
CA GLN A 196 17.40 8.27 15.43
C GLN A 196 16.00 7.82 15.89
N ILE A 197 15.91 6.93 16.89
CA ILE A 197 14.65 6.50 17.52
C ILE A 197 13.86 7.71 18.03
N ASN A 198 14.51 8.62 18.77
CA ASN A 198 13.85 9.81 19.29
C ASN A 198 13.35 10.77 18.18
N ARG A 199 14.07 10.87 17.06
CA ARG A 199 13.62 11.66 15.89
C ARG A 199 12.45 10.98 15.19
N PHE A 200 12.50 9.66 15.03
CA PHE A 200 11.38 8.89 14.50
C PHE A 200 10.12 9.09 15.35
N ILE A 201 10.22 8.98 16.67
CA ILE A 201 9.08 9.16 17.58
C ILE A 201 8.46 10.55 17.39
N LYS A 202 9.28 11.60 17.24
CA LYS A 202 8.79 12.95 16.94
C LYS A 202 8.11 13.05 15.57
N ALA A 203 8.64 12.37 14.56
CA ALA A 203 8.03 12.29 13.22
C ALA A 203 6.68 11.57 13.26
N PHE A 204 6.61 10.41 13.92
CA PHE A 204 5.36 9.67 14.12
C PHE A 204 4.30 10.53 14.83
N TYR A 205 4.68 11.24 15.89
CA TYR A 205 3.75 12.11 16.62
C TYR A 205 3.38 13.40 15.87
N SER A 206 3.97 13.69 14.70
CA SER A 206 3.38 14.70 13.79
C SER A 206 2.04 14.24 13.19
N LEU A 207 1.83 12.92 13.05
CA LEU A 207 0.58 12.30 12.64
C LEU A 207 -0.28 11.89 13.85
N ALA A 208 0.29 11.13 14.78
CA ALA A 208 -0.42 10.48 15.89
C ALA A 208 -0.48 11.33 17.18
N GLY A 209 0.25 12.44 17.24
CA GLY A 209 0.28 13.28 18.44
C GLY A 209 -0.95 14.19 18.54
N PRO A 210 -1.05 14.99 19.62
CA PRO A 210 -2.05 16.04 19.76
C PRO A 210 -1.84 17.22 18.78
N GLY A 211 -1.10 17.00 17.70
CA GLY A 211 -0.70 17.99 16.70
C GLY A 211 0.58 18.73 17.05
N SER A 212 1.30 19.12 16.00
CA SER A 212 2.16 20.31 16.02
C SER A 212 1.40 21.51 16.58
N GLY A 213 2.09 22.54 17.08
CA GLY A 213 1.54 23.67 17.85
C GLY A 213 0.36 24.48 17.26
N VAL A 214 -0.20 24.08 16.12
CA VAL A 214 -1.49 24.51 15.58
C VAL A 214 -2.29 23.23 15.21
N ASN A 215 -2.84 22.55 16.22
CA ASN A 215 -3.48 21.25 16.10
C ASN A 215 -4.57 21.21 15.01
N LYS A 216 -4.30 20.53 13.89
CA LYS A 216 -5.30 20.24 12.85
C LYS A 216 -5.72 18.77 12.79
N GLN A 217 -5.20 17.90 13.65
CA GLN A 217 -5.63 16.49 13.65
C GLN A 217 -6.98 16.36 14.38
N PRO A 218 -7.87 15.44 13.94
CA PRO A 218 -7.74 14.52 12.80
C PRO A 218 -8.12 15.12 11.44
N ALA A 219 -8.54 16.39 11.39
CA ALA A 219 -9.14 17.01 10.21
C ALA A 219 -8.16 17.13 9.03
N GLU A 220 -6.90 17.42 9.28
CA GLU A 220 -5.88 17.56 8.23
C GLU A 220 -5.58 16.22 7.54
N ALA A 221 -5.30 15.16 8.31
CA ALA A 221 -5.07 13.84 7.72
C ALA A 221 -6.29 13.38 6.91
N ASN A 222 -7.50 13.54 7.43
CA ASN A 222 -8.72 13.22 6.70
C ASN A 222 -8.88 14.04 5.40
N LYS A 223 -8.47 15.32 5.40
CA LYS A 223 -8.46 16.17 4.20
C LYS A 223 -7.45 15.67 3.18
N ILE A 224 -6.24 15.32 3.62
CA ILE A 224 -5.17 14.79 2.76
C ILE A 224 -5.61 13.45 2.14
N LEU A 225 -6.10 12.51 2.95
CA LEU A 225 -6.62 11.22 2.50
C LEU A 225 -7.73 11.39 1.46
N LYS A 226 -8.64 12.34 1.65
CA LYS A 226 -9.69 12.65 0.68
C LYS A 226 -9.13 13.16 -0.65
N LEU A 227 -8.07 13.96 -0.64
CA LEU A 227 -7.41 14.42 -1.87
C LEU A 227 -6.73 13.25 -2.61
N LEU A 228 -6.10 12.35 -1.87
CA LEU A 228 -5.35 11.20 -2.40
C LEU A 228 -6.26 10.06 -2.88
N GLN A 229 -7.53 10.03 -2.45
CA GLN A 229 -8.48 8.99 -2.88
C GLN A 229 -8.68 8.97 -4.40
N ALA A 230 -8.55 10.11 -5.09
CA ALA A 230 -8.67 10.16 -6.55
C ALA A 230 -7.58 9.35 -7.26
N GLU A 231 -6.36 9.33 -6.72
CA GLU A 231 -5.26 8.50 -7.20
C GLU A 231 -5.58 7.01 -7.01
N VAL A 232 -5.98 6.63 -5.79
CA VAL A 232 -6.37 5.23 -5.47
C VAL A 232 -7.50 4.75 -6.38
N ASP A 233 -8.54 5.55 -6.57
CA ASP A 233 -9.69 5.17 -7.39
C ASP A 233 -9.28 4.95 -8.85
N ALA A 234 -8.43 5.81 -9.41
CA ALA A 234 -7.97 5.69 -10.78
C ALA A 234 -7.11 4.45 -11.00
N LEU A 235 -6.20 4.14 -10.08
CA LEU A 235 -5.31 2.98 -10.19
C LEU A 235 -6.04 1.67 -9.93
N THR A 236 -7.00 1.68 -9.00
CA THR A 236 -7.88 0.53 -8.76
C THR A 236 -8.70 0.20 -10.02
N GLU A 237 -9.17 1.20 -10.75
CA GLU A 237 -9.89 0.98 -12.01
C GLU A 237 -8.96 0.46 -13.11
N ALA A 238 -7.77 1.03 -13.22
CA ALA A 238 -6.75 0.61 -14.17
C ALA A 238 -6.36 -0.87 -13.97
N GLU A 239 -6.11 -1.27 -12.72
CA GLU A 239 -5.77 -2.64 -12.35
C GLU A 239 -6.88 -3.64 -12.72
N LYS A 240 -8.14 -3.30 -12.44
CA LYS A 240 -9.30 -4.14 -12.83
C LYS A 240 -9.42 -4.37 -14.32
N HIS A 241 -8.99 -3.42 -15.14
CA HIS A 241 -9.05 -3.51 -16.59
C HIS A 241 -7.73 -4.02 -17.21
N GLY A 242 -6.73 -4.36 -16.39
CA GLY A 242 -5.41 -4.77 -16.87
C GLY A 242 -4.67 -3.66 -17.62
N GLU A 243 -4.96 -2.40 -17.29
CA GLU A 243 -4.32 -1.23 -17.89
C GLU A 243 -2.93 -0.99 -17.28
N ASP A 244 -2.07 -0.31 -18.03
CA ASP A 244 -0.75 0.10 -17.55
C ASP A 244 -0.91 1.20 -16.48
N THR A 245 -0.74 0.83 -15.22
CA THR A 245 -0.83 1.76 -14.08
C THR A 245 0.21 2.88 -14.13
N ALA A 246 1.41 2.63 -14.68
CA ALA A 246 2.45 3.66 -14.84
C ALA A 246 2.02 4.71 -15.88
N TYR A 247 1.32 4.29 -16.94
CA TYR A 247 0.69 5.21 -17.87
C TYR A 247 -0.40 6.05 -17.18
N ILE A 248 -1.26 5.44 -16.37
CA ILE A 248 -2.32 6.16 -15.65
C ILE A 248 -1.75 7.20 -14.69
N TYR A 249 -0.71 6.84 -13.93
CA TYR A 249 0.05 7.80 -13.13
C TYR A 249 0.53 9.01 -13.93
N SER A 250 1.02 8.79 -15.17
CA SER A 250 1.47 9.88 -16.06
C SER A 250 0.35 10.85 -16.50
N LYS A 251 -0.92 10.45 -16.35
CA LYS A 251 -2.11 11.21 -16.75
C LYS A 251 -2.89 11.82 -15.58
N LEU A 252 -2.58 11.42 -14.35
CA LEU A 252 -3.29 11.93 -13.18
C LEU A 252 -3.09 13.45 -13.05
N PRO A 253 -4.16 14.18 -12.67
CA PRO A 253 -4.04 15.61 -12.42
C PRO A 253 -3.14 15.84 -11.21
N THR A 254 -2.29 16.86 -11.31
CA THR A 254 -1.40 17.24 -10.22
C THR A 254 -2.20 17.85 -9.07
N ILE A 255 -2.09 17.29 -7.88
CA ILE A 255 -2.76 17.80 -6.67
C ILE A 255 -1.80 18.50 -5.69
N ASN A 256 -0.53 18.70 -6.08
CA ASN A 256 0.53 19.28 -5.26
C ASN A 256 0.15 20.62 -4.60
N THR A 257 -0.52 21.53 -5.31
CA THR A 257 -0.97 22.79 -4.72
C THR A 257 -2.02 22.56 -3.63
N ALA A 258 -2.94 21.60 -3.82
CA ALA A 258 -3.95 21.27 -2.82
C ALA A 258 -3.32 20.60 -1.58
N LEU A 259 -2.33 19.74 -1.78
CA LEU A 259 -1.56 19.09 -0.72
C LEU A 259 -0.72 20.10 0.07
N GLU A 260 -0.03 21.02 -0.62
CA GLU A 260 0.70 22.10 0.04
C GLU A 260 -0.26 22.98 0.86
N LEU A 261 -1.38 23.42 0.27
CA LEU A 261 -2.38 24.21 0.99
C LEU A 261 -3.01 23.45 2.18
N ALA A 262 -3.04 22.12 2.16
CA ALA A 262 -3.50 21.34 3.31
C ALA A 262 -2.48 21.36 4.46
N THR A 263 -1.19 21.39 4.15
CA THR A 263 -0.08 21.19 5.09
C THR A 263 0.65 22.46 5.51
N VAL A 264 0.41 23.60 4.85
CA VAL A 264 0.95 24.90 5.29
C VAL A 264 0.44 25.30 6.68
N GLY A 265 1.28 26.03 7.42
CA GLY A 265 0.93 26.59 8.74
C GLY A 265 1.11 25.65 9.94
N ARG A 266 1.74 24.48 9.76
CA ARG A 266 2.05 23.52 10.83
C ARG A 266 3.16 23.96 11.80
N GLY A 267 3.92 25.00 11.45
CA GLY A 267 5.04 25.53 12.23
C GLY A 267 6.39 24.94 11.82
N TRP A 268 7.49 25.52 12.34
CA TRP A 268 8.85 25.22 11.88
C TRP A 268 9.28 23.76 12.04
N ASN A 269 8.92 23.11 13.16
CA ASN A 269 9.32 21.74 13.45
C ASN A 269 8.55 20.69 12.64
N TYR A 270 7.46 21.09 11.99
CA TYR A 270 6.53 20.21 11.29
C TYR A 270 6.30 20.77 9.88
N PRO A 271 7.23 20.48 8.95
CA PRO A 271 7.23 21.06 7.63
C PRO A 271 5.94 20.78 6.82
N SER A 272 5.69 21.64 5.83
CA SER A 272 4.68 21.38 4.81
C SER A 272 5.13 20.28 3.86
N TYR A 273 4.19 19.79 3.05
CA TYR A 273 4.40 18.80 2.01
C TYR A 273 5.62 19.12 1.12
N ALA A 274 5.72 20.34 0.60
CA ALA A 274 6.83 20.75 -0.26
C ALA A 274 8.19 20.76 0.48
N ILE A 275 8.20 21.11 1.77
CA ILE A 275 9.44 21.13 2.56
C ILE A 275 9.87 19.71 2.94
N LEU A 276 8.92 18.81 3.23
CA LEU A 276 9.21 17.38 3.41
C LEU A 276 9.82 16.79 2.15
N ALA A 277 9.17 16.97 0.99
CA ALA A 277 9.71 16.54 -0.31
C ALA A 277 11.11 17.07 -0.60
N PHE A 278 11.40 18.30 -0.16
CA PHE A 278 12.72 18.90 -0.32
C PHE A 278 13.78 18.25 0.59
N LYS A 279 13.44 17.83 1.82
CA LYS A 279 14.37 17.24 2.80
C LYS A 279 14.11 15.74 3.01
N ASN A 280 13.93 15.00 1.93
CA ASN A 280 13.46 13.61 1.95
C ASN A 280 14.57 12.57 1.76
N TRP A 281 15.80 12.81 2.21
CA TRP A 281 16.83 11.77 2.07
C TRP A 281 16.58 10.55 2.97
N ASP A 282 15.75 10.65 4.00
CA ASP A 282 15.27 9.50 4.79
C ASP A 282 14.56 8.42 3.95
N HIS A 283 14.27 8.66 2.67
CA HIS A 283 13.66 7.68 1.76
C HIS A 283 14.70 6.88 0.97
N PHE A 284 15.98 7.26 1.02
CA PHE A 284 16.99 6.76 0.10
C PHE A 284 18.08 5.92 0.77
N GLY A 285 18.48 4.83 0.13
CA GLY A 285 19.69 4.07 0.43
C GLY A 285 19.85 3.70 1.91
N GLU A 286 21.00 4.05 2.48
CA GLU A 286 21.31 3.83 3.89
C GLU A 286 20.41 4.63 4.83
N ASP A 287 19.95 5.80 4.41
CA ASP A 287 19.13 6.70 5.23
C ASP A 287 17.73 6.11 5.45
N ALA A 288 17.14 5.50 4.42
CA ALA A 288 15.89 4.73 4.52
C ALA A 288 16.00 3.57 5.50
N ARG A 289 17.11 2.83 5.42
CA ARG A 289 17.35 1.70 6.34
C ARG A 289 17.50 2.18 7.76
N ALA A 290 18.19 3.30 7.99
CA ALA A 290 18.31 3.89 9.31
C ALA A 290 16.95 4.38 9.85
N ALA A 291 16.14 5.02 9.00
CA ALA A 291 14.80 5.48 9.36
C ALA A 291 13.86 4.33 9.72
N TYR A 292 13.80 3.28 8.89
CA TYR A 292 13.06 2.05 9.20
C TYR A 292 13.55 1.41 10.51
N ASN A 293 14.87 1.18 10.65
CA ASN A 293 15.42 0.52 11.84
C ASN A 293 15.07 1.28 13.11
N ALA A 294 15.18 2.61 13.10
CA ALA A 294 14.80 3.47 14.22
C ALA A 294 13.30 3.34 14.52
N GLY A 295 12.46 3.38 13.50
CA GLY A 295 11.00 3.30 13.66
C GLY A 295 10.50 1.95 14.13
N HIS A 296 10.98 0.88 13.50
CA HIS A 296 10.66 -0.48 13.89
C HIS A 296 11.14 -0.76 15.32
N THR A 297 12.35 -0.34 15.69
CA THR A 297 12.82 -0.43 17.09
C THR A 297 11.88 0.29 18.06
N ALA A 298 11.42 1.50 17.72
CA ALA A 298 10.48 2.26 18.55
C ALA A 298 9.15 1.51 18.73
N ALA A 299 8.60 0.97 17.64
CA ALA A 299 7.37 0.18 17.67
C ALA A 299 7.49 -1.08 18.53
N LEU A 300 8.60 -1.82 18.40
CA LEU A 300 8.88 -3.02 19.19
C LEU A 300 9.06 -2.70 20.67
N ARG A 301 9.81 -1.64 21.00
CA ARG A 301 9.96 -1.18 22.39
C ARG A 301 8.61 -0.81 23.01
N TYR A 302 7.81 -0.03 22.29
CA TYR A 302 6.47 0.33 22.74
C TYR A 302 5.58 -0.92 22.92
N ALA A 303 5.59 -1.87 21.97
CA ALA A 303 4.83 -3.12 22.07
C ALA A 303 5.17 -3.95 23.32
N MET A 304 6.42 -3.90 23.76
CA MET A 304 6.88 -4.63 24.95
C MET A 304 6.42 -4.00 26.28
N GLU A 305 5.96 -2.75 26.29
CA GLU A 305 5.45 -2.10 27.50
C GLU A 305 4.18 -2.78 28.01
N SER A 306 3.96 -2.79 29.33
CA SER A 306 2.86 -3.52 29.96
C SER A 306 1.48 -2.89 29.72
N ASP A 307 1.43 -1.58 29.47
CA ASP A 307 0.23 -0.79 29.20
C ASP A 307 0.11 -0.38 27.72
N SER A 308 0.95 -0.97 26.85
CA SER A 308 0.95 -0.69 25.42
C SER A 308 -0.37 -1.04 24.74
N LYS A 309 -0.79 -0.17 23.81
CA LYS A 309 -1.92 -0.42 22.92
C LYS A 309 -1.39 -1.02 21.62
N LEU A 310 -1.77 -2.27 21.32
CA LEU A 310 -1.33 -2.97 20.11
C LEU A 310 -1.63 -2.17 18.82
N ASP A 311 -2.80 -1.50 18.75
CA ASP A 311 -3.15 -0.63 17.61
C ASP A 311 -2.13 0.51 17.40
N LEU A 312 -1.63 1.13 18.48
CA LEU A 312 -0.63 2.19 18.39
C LEU A 312 0.76 1.63 18.05
N ALA A 313 1.11 0.45 18.55
CA ALA A 313 2.34 -0.24 18.16
C ALA A 313 2.35 -0.56 16.66
N TYR A 314 1.23 -1.08 16.13
CA TYR A 314 1.06 -1.28 14.69
C TYR A 314 1.10 0.02 13.90
N ALA A 315 0.51 1.11 14.41
CA ALA A 315 0.57 2.39 13.74
C ALA A 315 2.00 2.97 13.71
N MET A 316 2.76 2.84 14.79
CA MET A 316 4.18 3.19 14.80
C MET A 316 4.95 2.36 13.76
N ASN A 317 4.68 1.06 13.70
CA ASN A 317 5.35 0.20 12.73
C ASN A 317 4.97 0.51 11.29
N ALA A 318 3.70 0.78 11.01
CA ALA A 318 3.23 1.20 9.69
C ALA A 318 3.93 2.47 9.22
N PHE A 319 4.16 3.42 10.13
CA PHE A 319 4.92 4.63 9.85
C PHE A 319 6.39 4.32 9.53
N ALA A 320 6.99 3.33 10.19
CA ALA A 320 8.34 2.86 9.88
C ALA A 320 8.41 2.12 8.54
N ASP A 321 7.41 1.30 8.24
CA ASP A 321 7.33 0.48 7.02
C ASP A 321 7.26 1.30 5.75
N HIS A 322 6.91 2.59 5.82
CA HIS A 322 7.10 3.51 4.70
C HIS A 322 8.54 3.45 4.15
N PHE A 323 9.53 3.64 5.02
CA PHE A 323 10.95 3.60 4.65
C PHE A 323 11.44 2.18 4.30
N LEU A 324 10.76 1.15 4.81
CA LEU A 324 10.99 -0.23 4.37
C LEU A 324 10.53 -0.42 2.93
N GLN A 325 9.35 0.09 2.57
CA GLN A 325 8.79 0.00 1.23
C GLN A 325 9.62 0.79 0.22
N ASP A 326 10.13 1.97 0.59
CA ASP A 326 11.09 2.71 -0.23
C ASP A 326 12.34 1.88 -0.55
N SER A 327 12.76 1.00 0.37
CA SER A 327 13.89 0.08 0.15
C SER A 327 13.60 -1.04 -0.86
N PHE A 328 12.43 -1.07 -1.49
CA PHE A 328 12.10 -1.91 -2.65
C PHE A 328 11.98 -1.13 -3.94
N SER A 329 12.00 0.21 -3.89
CA SER A 329 11.89 1.05 -5.08
C SER A 329 13.26 1.38 -5.65
N ALA A 330 13.50 1.02 -6.91
CA ALA A 330 14.82 1.10 -7.53
C ALA A 330 15.48 2.50 -7.47
N GLY A 331 14.70 3.55 -7.69
CA GLY A 331 15.17 4.93 -7.59
C GLY A 331 15.60 5.34 -6.19
N HIS A 332 15.04 4.72 -5.16
CA HIS A 332 15.41 4.96 -3.76
C HIS A 332 16.66 4.19 -3.33
N LEU A 333 17.03 3.09 -4.02
CA LEU A 333 18.18 2.26 -3.64
C LEU A 333 19.54 2.92 -3.86
N ARG A 334 19.75 3.56 -5.02
CA ARG A 334 21.09 4.05 -5.41
C ARG A 334 21.17 5.52 -5.81
N THR A 335 20.05 6.24 -5.86
CA THR A 335 20.10 7.70 -6.06
C THR A 335 20.83 8.35 -4.90
N PRO A 336 21.91 9.14 -5.13
CA PRO A 336 22.70 9.74 -4.05
C PRO A 336 22.01 11.02 -3.51
N ARG A 337 20.76 10.87 -3.05
CA ARG A 337 19.83 11.96 -2.71
C ARG A 337 20.39 12.95 -1.71
N ARG A 338 20.98 12.44 -0.62
CA ARG A 338 21.60 13.26 0.44
C ARG A 338 22.74 14.11 -0.11
N GLY A 339 23.63 13.51 -0.90
CA GLY A 339 24.81 14.20 -1.42
C GLY A 339 24.49 15.18 -2.54
N LEU A 340 23.42 14.93 -3.31
CA LEU A 340 22.89 15.86 -4.31
C LEU A 340 22.02 16.96 -3.72
N HIS A 341 21.68 16.92 -2.42
CA HIS A 341 20.81 17.90 -1.82
C HIS A 341 21.48 19.28 -1.73
N GLY A 342 21.01 20.23 -2.52
CA GLY A 342 21.37 21.65 -2.36
C GLY A 342 20.58 22.37 -1.26
N ALA A 343 20.97 23.62 -0.96
CA ALA A 343 20.48 24.33 0.23
C ALA A 343 19.15 25.10 0.08
N VAL A 344 18.60 25.25 -1.14
CA VAL A 344 17.48 26.17 -1.42
C VAL A 344 16.30 25.48 -2.12
N VAL A 345 15.12 25.47 -1.50
CA VAL A 345 13.89 24.78 -1.95
C VAL A 345 13.48 25.09 -3.39
N VAL A 346 13.49 26.36 -3.80
CA VAL A 346 12.82 26.82 -5.04
C VAL A 346 13.68 26.78 -6.31
N ALA A 347 14.98 26.48 -6.21
CA ALA A 347 15.92 26.61 -7.33
C ALA A 347 16.92 25.45 -7.43
N ASN A 348 16.62 24.30 -6.82
CA ASN A 348 17.60 23.25 -6.65
C ASN A 348 17.68 22.30 -7.84
N ALA A 349 18.43 22.71 -8.87
CA ALA A 349 18.67 21.85 -10.03
C ALA A 349 19.29 20.49 -9.65
N ALA A 350 20.02 20.41 -8.53
CA ALA A 350 20.61 19.17 -8.04
C ALA A 350 19.55 18.19 -7.49
N ASP A 351 18.55 18.66 -6.75
CA ASP A 351 17.42 17.82 -6.30
C ASP A 351 16.58 17.33 -7.48
N TRP A 352 16.37 18.19 -8.49
CA TRP A 352 15.70 17.79 -9.73
C TRP A 352 16.52 16.77 -10.53
N CYS A 353 17.84 16.90 -10.53
CA CYS A 353 18.75 15.91 -11.11
C CYS A 353 18.67 14.56 -10.36
N ALA A 354 18.64 14.59 -9.02
CA ALA A 354 18.41 13.39 -8.21
C ALA A 354 17.07 12.74 -8.60
N LYS A 355 16.02 13.55 -8.77
CA LYS A 355 14.72 13.07 -9.25
C LYS A 355 14.80 12.43 -10.65
N LYS A 356 15.59 12.97 -11.57
CA LYS A 356 15.79 12.36 -12.89
C LYS A 356 16.41 10.96 -12.77
N MET A 357 17.44 10.80 -11.94
CA MET A 357 18.02 9.48 -11.70
C MET A 357 17.03 8.53 -11.06
N HIS A 358 16.32 9.01 -10.02
CA HIS A 358 15.27 8.27 -9.34
C HIS A 358 14.22 7.72 -10.30
N ASP A 359 13.61 8.59 -11.13
CA ASP A 359 12.55 8.19 -12.06
C ASP A 359 13.07 7.24 -13.15
N GLU A 360 14.33 7.42 -13.60
CA GLU A 360 14.98 6.53 -14.57
C GLU A 360 15.19 5.13 -14.00
N ASP A 361 15.74 5.04 -12.79
CA ASP A 361 15.98 3.77 -12.09
C ASP A 361 14.66 3.08 -11.76
N CYS A 362 13.62 3.81 -11.30
CA CYS A 362 12.30 3.25 -11.02
C CYS A 362 11.64 2.63 -12.25
N ALA A 363 11.72 3.29 -13.40
CA ALA A 363 11.02 2.86 -14.61
C ALA A 363 11.75 1.74 -15.38
N ILE A 364 13.07 1.78 -15.45
CA ILE A 364 13.86 0.76 -16.17
C ILE A 364 14.18 -0.43 -15.27
N GLY A 365 14.34 -0.19 -13.97
CA GLY A 365 14.60 -1.19 -12.94
C GLY A 365 16.07 -1.56 -12.78
N LEU A 366 16.38 -2.21 -11.65
CA LEU A 366 17.71 -2.66 -11.26
C LEU A 366 17.72 -4.16 -10.97
N LYS A 367 18.77 -4.86 -11.38
CA LYS A 367 18.99 -6.25 -10.96
C LYS A 367 19.48 -6.28 -9.51
N VAL A 368 18.73 -6.94 -8.64
CA VAL A 368 19.00 -6.94 -7.20
C VAL A 368 18.93 -8.35 -6.61
N THR A 369 19.55 -8.52 -5.45
CA THR A 369 19.49 -9.71 -4.60
C THR A 369 19.23 -9.31 -3.16
N ASN A 370 18.69 -10.22 -2.34
CA ASN A 370 18.55 -10.03 -0.90
C ASN A 370 19.77 -10.57 -0.12
N LYS A 371 19.76 -10.46 1.21
CA LYS A 371 20.83 -10.94 2.11
C LYS A 371 21.10 -12.45 1.97
N LYS A 372 20.08 -13.24 1.60
CA LYS A 372 20.21 -14.69 1.39
C LYS A 372 20.98 -15.00 0.11
N GLY A 373 20.87 -14.14 -0.91
CA GLY A 373 21.62 -14.26 -2.17
C GLY A 373 21.12 -15.34 -3.13
N ASP A 374 20.09 -16.09 -2.75
CA ASP A 374 19.60 -17.26 -3.50
C ASP A 374 18.79 -16.89 -4.76
N LYS A 375 18.28 -15.66 -4.85
CA LYS A 375 17.45 -15.18 -5.97
C LYS A 375 17.90 -13.79 -6.41
N THR A 376 18.02 -13.61 -7.72
CA THR A 376 18.15 -12.32 -8.39
C THR A 376 16.83 -11.98 -9.08
N TRP A 377 16.35 -10.75 -8.94
CA TRP A 377 15.17 -10.25 -9.65
C TRP A 377 15.42 -8.82 -10.15
N THR A 378 14.50 -8.30 -10.97
CA THR A 378 14.50 -6.87 -11.31
C THR A 378 13.58 -6.14 -10.34
N ALA A 379 14.13 -5.20 -9.58
CA ALA A 379 13.32 -4.23 -8.83
C ALA A 379 12.99 -3.06 -9.76
N TYR A 380 11.72 -2.84 -10.02
CA TYR A 380 11.20 -1.56 -10.47
C TYR A 380 10.79 -0.75 -9.24
N GLY A 381 10.46 0.52 -9.43
CA GLY A 381 10.10 1.39 -8.32
C GLY A 381 8.78 2.12 -8.52
N ASP A 382 8.71 3.30 -7.94
CA ASP A 382 7.58 4.22 -7.96
C ASP A 382 6.83 4.18 -9.29
N LYS A 383 5.49 4.05 -9.21
CA LYS A 383 4.53 3.95 -10.33
C LYS A 383 4.52 2.62 -11.05
N ASN A 384 5.42 1.71 -10.70
CA ASN A 384 5.57 0.41 -11.33
C ASN A 384 5.28 -0.74 -10.36
N LEU A 385 4.75 -0.48 -9.15
CA LEU A 385 4.53 -1.52 -8.14
C LEU A 385 3.66 -2.66 -8.69
N LEU A 386 2.52 -2.31 -9.28
CA LEU A 386 1.50 -3.24 -9.78
C LEU A 386 1.77 -3.73 -11.22
N GLN A 387 2.89 -3.34 -11.82
CA GLN A 387 3.23 -3.79 -13.16
C GLN A 387 3.57 -5.29 -13.15
N PRO A 388 3.12 -6.07 -14.15
CA PRO A 388 3.46 -7.49 -14.24
C PRO A 388 4.96 -7.78 -14.17
N ALA A 389 5.78 -6.88 -14.75
CA ALA A 389 7.25 -6.98 -14.72
C ALA A 389 7.86 -6.85 -13.32
N ASN A 390 7.15 -6.21 -12.38
CA ASN A 390 7.61 -5.97 -11.01
C ASN A 390 7.10 -7.00 -9.99
N ARG A 391 6.38 -8.04 -10.45
CA ARG A 391 5.74 -9.06 -9.58
C ARG A 391 6.69 -9.69 -8.55
N ASP A 392 7.91 -10.01 -8.95
CA ASP A 392 8.90 -10.60 -8.03
C ASP A 392 9.28 -9.62 -6.92
N ASN A 393 9.43 -8.34 -7.24
CA ASN A 393 9.77 -7.31 -6.27
C ASN A 393 8.60 -7.03 -5.32
N LEU A 394 7.38 -6.96 -5.86
CA LEU A 394 6.14 -6.86 -5.08
C LEU A 394 6.03 -8.01 -4.08
N ASP A 395 6.23 -9.26 -4.50
CA ASP A 395 6.20 -10.43 -3.61
C ASP A 395 7.23 -10.32 -2.47
N GLN A 396 8.46 -9.86 -2.75
CA GLN A 396 9.46 -9.65 -1.70
C GLN A 396 9.06 -8.51 -0.75
N CYS A 397 8.51 -7.42 -1.29
CA CYS A 397 8.07 -6.27 -0.48
C CYS A 397 6.93 -6.67 0.46
N SER A 398 5.88 -7.33 -0.05
CA SER A 398 4.75 -7.80 0.77
C SER A 398 5.21 -8.76 1.88
N LYS A 399 6.20 -9.62 1.61
CA LYS A 399 6.81 -10.49 2.63
C LYS A 399 7.57 -9.71 3.70
N ALA A 400 8.31 -8.68 3.33
CA ALA A 400 9.02 -7.83 4.28
C ALA A 400 8.06 -7.06 5.20
N VAL A 401 7.03 -6.42 4.64
CA VAL A 401 6.03 -5.65 5.40
C VAL A 401 5.24 -6.59 6.33
N GLN A 402 4.84 -7.77 5.85
CA GLN A 402 4.19 -8.78 6.69
C GLN A 402 5.10 -9.26 7.82
N GLN A 403 6.39 -9.46 7.55
CA GLN A 403 7.37 -9.87 8.56
C GLN A 403 7.56 -8.79 9.61
N SER A 404 7.69 -7.52 9.21
CA SER A 404 7.79 -6.36 10.09
C SER A 404 6.60 -6.30 11.07
N ALA A 405 5.36 -6.38 10.56
CA ALA A 405 4.18 -6.41 11.43
C ALA A 405 4.12 -7.67 12.33
N SER A 406 4.64 -8.80 11.87
CA SER A 406 4.69 -10.03 12.67
C SER A 406 5.67 -9.91 13.85
N GLU A 407 6.78 -9.18 13.67
CA GLU A 407 7.73 -8.89 14.74
C GLU A 407 7.10 -7.99 15.82
N VAL A 408 6.24 -7.04 15.44
CA VAL A 408 5.46 -6.24 16.40
C VAL A 408 4.53 -7.11 17.24
N TRP A 409 3.81 -8.05 16.60
CA TRP A 409 2.97 -8.99 17.33
C TRP A 409 3.79 -9.81 18.33
N ALA A 410 4.90 -10.41 17.89
CA ALA A 410 5.76 -11.21 18.75
C ALA A 410 6.33 -10.39 19.92
N ALA A 411 6.75 -9.15 19.67
CA ALA A 411 7.19 -8.24 20.73
C ALA A 411 6.06 -7.90 21.71
N TRP A 412 4.82 -7.74 21.22
CA TRP A 412 3.67 -7.46 22.06
C TRP A 412 3.21 -8.68 22.87
N SER A 413 3.17 -9.87 22.28
CA SER A 413 2.69 -11.10 22.92
C SER A 413 3.73 -11.71 23.85
N ASP A 414 4.98 -11.81 23.39
CA ASP A 414 6.03 -12.57 24.06
C ASP A 414 6.94 -11.65 24.90
N LYS A 415 6.72 -10.33 24.81
CA LYS A 415 7.50 -9.29 25.49
C LYS A 415 9.00 -9.43 25.21
N LYS A 416 9.34 -9.71 23.95
CA LYS A 416 10.71 -9.98 23.50
C LYS A 416 11.04 -9.25 22.21
N MET A 417 12.21 -8.61 22.19
CA MET A 417 12.80 -8.06 20.97
C MET A 417 13.41 -9.16 20.09
N PRO A 418 13.24 -9.11 18.76
CA PRO A 418 14.01 -9.95 17.85
C PRO A 418 15.51 -9.60 17.93
N ALA A 419 16.37 -10.58 17.65
CA ALA A 419 17.82 -10.37 17.64
C ALA A 419 18.29 -9.61 16.37
N GLU A 420 17.62 -9.86 15.25
CA GLU A 420 17.79 -9.17 13.97
C GLU A 420 16.40 -8.89 13.38
N PHE A 421 16.27 -7.85 12.56
CA PHE A 421 15.01 -7.56 11.86
C PHE A 421 14.88 -8.43 10.62
N LEU A 422 13.97 -9.38 10.68
CA LEU A 422 13.77 -10.39 9.65
C LEU A 422 13.14 -9.81 8.37
N ALA A 423 12.52 -8.63 8.43
CA ALA A 423 12.07 -7.92 7.23
C ALA A 423 13.21 -7.71 6.21
N TRP A 424 14.44 -7.50 6.69
CA TRP A 424 15.61 -7.30 5.81
C TRP A 424 16.09 -8.55 5.07
N ASP A 425 15.59 -9.73 5.41
CA ASP A 425 15.89 -10.96 4.67
C ASP A 425 15.26 -10.97 3.28
N TYR A 426 14.19 -10.20 3.07
CA TYR A 426 13.48 -10.11 1.79
C TYR A 426 13.91 -8.91 0.95
N ALA A 427 14.41 -7.85 1.59
CA ALA A 427 14.75 -6.62 0.88
C ALA A 427 15.95 -6.76 -0.05
N PRO A 428 15.97 -6.04 -1.20
CA PRO A 428 17.17 -5.83 -1.99
C PRO A 428 18.34 -5.39 -1.12
N THR A 429 19.57 -5.76 -1.45
CA THR A 429 20.78 -5.19 -0.85
C THR A 429 21.23 -3.96 -1.64
N LEU A 430 21.70 -2.91 -0.94
CA LEU A 430 22.28 -1.73 -1.61
C LEU A 430 23.51 -2.11 -2.46
N ALA A 431 24.27 -3.12 -2.02
CA ALA A 431 25.40 -3.66 -2.76
C ALA A 431 24.97 -4.20 -4.13
N SER A 432 23.89 -4.98 -4.22
CA SER A 432 23.37 -5.48 -5.50
C SER A 432 22.86 -4.36 -6.39
N ALA A 433 22.12 -3.39 -5.84
CA ALA A 433 21.61 -2.24 -6.59
C ALA A 433 22.73 -1.36 -7.18
N ARG A 434 23.86 -1.25 -6.48
CA ARG A 434 25.05 -0.48 -6.88
C ARG A 434 26.09 -1.30 -7.66
N ALA A 435 25.85 -2.60 -7.86
CA ALA A 435 26.72 -3.44 -8.67
C ALA A 435 26.69 -3.01 -10.15
N GLN A 436 27.46 -3.70 -11.00
CA GLN A 436 27.41 -3.47 -12.45
C GLN A 436 26.00 -3.79 -12.98
N GLN A 437 25.32 -2.76 -13.47
CA GLN A 437 23.98 -2.84 -14.06
C GLN A 437 24.06 -2.57 -15.57
N GLU A 438 23.07 -3.04 -16.32
CA GLU A 438 22.90 -2.63 -17.72
C GLU A 438 22.63 -1.11 -17.77
N LEU A 439 21.70 -0.63 -16.96
CA LEU A 439 21.47 0.80 -16.73
C LEU A 439 22.59 1.38 -15.85
N ALA A 440 23.50 2.13 -16.46
CA ALA A 440 24.48 2.92 -15.72
C ALA A 440 23.75 3.96 -14.86
N PRO A 441 24.19 4.29 -13.64
CA PRO A 441 23.58 5.39 -12.89
C PRO A 441 23.79 6.73 -13.60
N LEU A 442 22.77 7.60 -13.57
CA LEU A 442 22.91 8.97 -14.07
C LEU A 442 23.95 9.77 -13.25
N PHE A 443 23.99 9.54 -11.94
CA PHE A 443 25.00 10.11 -11.03
C PHE A 443 25.70 9.02 -10.23
N THR A 444 27.03 9.10 -10.13
CA THR A 444 27.80 8.26 -9.21
C THR A 444 27.70 8.76 -7.76
N ASP A 445 28.20 7.97 -6.82
CA ASP A 445 28.42 8.36 -5.41
C ASP A 445 29.36 9.57 -5.25
N LYS A 446 30.25 9.80 -6.21
CA LYS A 446 31.12 10.97 -6.33
C LYS A 446 30.47 12.14 -7.07
N PHE A 447 29.18 12.05 -7.36
CA PHE A 447 28.37 13.06 -8.05
C PHE A 447 28.86 13.38 -9.47
N HIS A 448 29.57 12.44 -10.11
CA HIS A 448 29.87 12.55 -11.54
C HIS A 448 28.64 12.16 -12.33
N CYS A 449 28.31 12.95 -13.35
CA CYS A 449 27.17 12.69 -14.22
C CYS A 449 27.59 11.80 -15.39
N ARG A 450 26.70 10.94 -15.89
CA ARG A 450 26.90 10.17 -17.12
C ARG A 450 27.36 11.11 -18.25
N LYS A 451 28.42 10.72 -18.97
CA LYS A 451 29.07 11.57 -19.98
C LYS A 451 28.09 11.94 -21.09
N HIS A 452 27.40 10.96 -21.66
CA HIS A 452 26.29 11.16 -22.58
C HIS A 452 24.99 10.71 -21.92
N ILE A 453 24.13 11.66 -21.56
CA ILE A 453 22.90 11.36 -20.80
C ILE A 453 21.95 10.43 -21.58
N GLU A 454 22.01 10.50 -22.91
CA GLU A 454 21.20 9.72 -23.83
C GLU A 454 21.64 8.26 -23.95
N LYS A 455 22.85 7.92 -23.52
CA LYS A 455 23.38 6.55 -23.60
C LYS A 455 23.21 5.85 -22.25
N ARG A 456 22.02 5.30 -21.98
CA ARG A 456 21.66 4.70 -20.68
C ARG A 456 22.59 3.57 -20.20
N SER A 457 23.23 2.86 -21.11
CA SER A 457 24.22 1.81 -20.80
C SER A 457 25.66 2.29 -20.69
N GLU A 458 25.94 3.59 -20.83
CA GLU A 458 27.31 4.10 -20.82
C GLU A 458 27.84 4.25 -19.39
N HIS A 459 28.91 3.51 -19.08
CA HIS A 459 29.66 3.58 -17.82
C HIS A 459 30.87 4.52 -17.92
N GLU A 460 30.66 5.69 -18.53
CA GLU A 460 31.61 6.80 -18.53
C GLU A 460 30.96 8.01 -17.84
N TRP A 461 31.70 8.66 -16.93
CA TRP A 461 31.19 9.80 -16.18
C TRP A 461 32.13 10.99 -16.24
N VAL A 462 31.55 12.18 -16.11
CA VAL A 462 32.25 13.46 -16.12
C VAL A 462 31.86 14.27 -14.88
N GLY A 463 32.87 14.75 -14.15
CA GLY A 463 32.69 15.67 -13.03
C GLY A 463 32.60 17.12 -13.48
N GLY A 464 32.09 17.99 -12.60
CA GLY A 464 32.10 19.45 -12.80
C GLY A 464 31.06 20.00 -13.79
N ARG A 465 30.17 19.16 -14.33
CA ARG A 465 29.00 19.66 -15.09
C ARG A 465 28.03 20.38 -14.16
N SER A 466 27.49 21.51 -14.62
CA SER A 466 26.43 22.23 -13.91
C SER A 466 25.14 21.39 -13.87
N TYR A 467 24.52 21.27 -12.69
CA TYR A 467 23.22 20.60 -12.55
C TYR A 467 22.11 21.26 -13.39
N ILE A 468 22.17 22.57 -13.60
CA ILE A 468 21.21 23.27 -14.48
C ILE A 468 21.36 22.79 -15.92
N ALA A 469 22.60 22.63 -16.39
CA ALA A 469 22.88 22.14 -17.74
C ALA A 469 22.44 20.68 -17.90
N ILE A 470 22.75 19.83 -16.91
CA ILE A 470 22.30 18.42 -16.92
C ILE A 470 20.78 18.34 -16.96
N LEU A 471 20.08 19.08 -16.09
CA LEU A 471 18.62 19.09 -16.05
C LEU A 471 18.01 19.59 -17.36
N TYR A 472 18.60 20.64 -17.95
CA TYR A 472 18.19 21.13 -19.27
C TYR A 472 18.34 20.05 -20.34
N ASP A 473 19.47 19.35 -20.38
CA ASP A 473 19.71 18.27 -21.34
C ASP A 473 18.72 17.11 -21.13
N CYS A 474 18.46 16.70 -19.89
CA CYS A 474 17.46 15.68 -19.55
C CYS A 474 16.03 16.07 -19.98
N ASN A 475 15.66 17.35 -19.85
CA ASN A 475 14.34 17.84 -20.26
C ASN A 475 14.24 17.97 -21.79
N LYS A 476 15.31 18.41 -22.45
CA LYS A 476 15.35 18.60 -23.90
C LYS A 476 15.35 17.27 -24.66
N SER A 477 15.92 16.21 -24.09
CA SER A 477 16.05 14.91 -24.77
C SER A 477 14.71 14.16 -24.93
N GLY A 478 13.73 14.43 -24.06
CA GLY A 478 12.47 13.67 -23.99
C GLY A 478 12.62 12.25 -23.45
N LEU A 479 13.84 11.80 -23.09
CA LEU A 479 14.09 10.42 -22.62
C LEU A 479 13.51 10.12 -21.23
N TRP A 480 13.16 11.18 -20.49
CA TRP A 480 12.48 11.11 -19.19
C TRP A 480 10.97 11.30 -19.28
N ASP A 481 10.43 11.47 -20.49
CA ASP A 481 8.99 11.45 -20.69
C ASP A 481 8.50 10.00 -20.71
N TYR A 482 7.31 9.76 -20.18
CA TYR A 482 6.73 8.43 -20.21
C TYR A 482 6.43 8.00 -21.67
N PRO A 483 6.74 6.76 -22.08
CA PRO A 483 7.38 5.72 -21.27
C PRO A 483 8.91 5.90 -21.21
N ILE A 484 9.49 5.83 -20.01
CA ILE A 484 10.94 5.82 -19.81
C ILE A 484 11.45 4.39 -20.08
N LYS A 485 12.34 4.23 -21.07
CA LYS A 485 12.82 2.92 -21.54
C LYS A 485 14.34 2.89 -21.67
N MET A 486 14.92 1.70 -21.73
CA MET A 486 16.39 1.56 -21.82
C MET A 486 17.00 2.18 -23.09
N THR A 487 16.27 2.19 -24.21
CA THR A 487 16.74 2.60 -25.54
C THR A 487 16.67 4.09 -25.82
#